data_AF-A0A2Z2P7U5-F1
#
_entry.id   AF-A0A2Z2P7U5-F1
#
_cell.length_a   1.000
_cell.length_b   1.000
_cell.length_c   1.000
_cell.angle_alpha   90.00
_cell.angle_beta   90.00
_cell.angle_gamma   90.00
#
_symmetry.space_group_name_H-M   'P 1'
#
loop_
_entity.id
_entity.type
_entity.pdbx_description
1 polymer ?
#
loop_
_entity_poly.entity_id
_entity_poly.type
_entity_poly.pdbx_seq_one_letter_code
_entity_poly.pdbx_strand_id
1 'polypeptide(L)'
;MERSSENELIIQYAVIAIHNALQGAVTVALREADISDTWKNSHAKKWENVELPKQLATGGMYQPDKFPQLNVFMDLYDKYFNDKCNSIDRERIENLNKHRNEFIHFNTDYLSIEKQWIIDSCREGIEAISHIVKEEKQLFGNEYNFFQEILKEAKQKV
;
A
#
# COMPACT_ATOMS: atom_id res chain seq x y z
N MET A 1 -14.47 -28.93 -9.27
CA MET A 1 -14.00 -27.60 -8.82
C MET A 1 -14.99 -27.15 -7.77
N GLU A 2 -14.69 -27.39 -6.50
CA GLU A 2 -15.53 -26.87 -5.40
C GLU A 2 -15.40 -25.35 -5.38
N ARG A 3 -16.51 -24.66 -5.14
CA ARG A 3 -16.48 -23.21 -4.92
C ARG A 3 -15.73 -22.95 -3.62
N SER A 4 -14.91 -21.89 -3.58
CA SER A 4 -14.29 -21.41 -2.36
C SER A 4 -15.36 -21.26 -1.26
N SER A 5 -15.01 -21.64 -0.03
CA SER A 5 -15.88 -21.39 1.11
C SER A 5 -16.05 -19.89 1.31
N GLU A 6 -17.17 -19.45 1.88
CA GLU A 6 -17.44 -18.04 2.20
C GLU A 6 -16.29 -17.41 3.01
N ASN A 7 -15.72 -18.18 3.94
CA ASN A 7 -14.56 -17.77 4.75
C ASN A 7 -13.30 -17.48 3.93
N GLU A 8 -13.05 -18.23 2.86
CA GLU A 8 -11.87 -18.03 2.00
C GLU A 8 -12.01 -16.78 1.15
N LEU A 9 -13.21 -16.50 0.65
CA LEU A 9 -13.48 -15.25 -0.07
C LEU A 9 -13.29 -14.04 0.85
N ILE A 10 -13.77 -14.12 2.09
CA ILE A 10 -13.58 -13.05 3.09
C ILE A 10 -12.10 -12.78 3.35
N ILE A 11 -11.29 -13.83 3.49
CA ILE A 11 -9.83 -13.70 3.70
C ILE A 11 -9.16 -13.04 2.49
N GLN A 12 -9.53 -13.41 1.27
CA GLN A 12 -9.01 -12.79 0.05
C GLN A 12 -9.31 -11.29 0.03
N TYR A 13 -10.56 -10.90 0.31
CA TYR A 13 -10.95 -9.50 0.38
C TYR A 13 -10.19 -8.75 1.48
N ALA A 14 -9.98 -9.37 2.64
CA ALA A 14 -9.21 -8.77 3.73
C ALA A 14 -7.76 -8.50 3.32
N VAL A 15 -7.09 -9.47 2.68
CA VAL A 15 -5.71 -9.30 2.18
C VAL A 15 -5.62 -8.16 1.17
N ILE A 16 -6.53 -8.12 0.19
CA ILE A 16 -6.56 -7.06 -0.82
C ILE A 16 -6.79 -5.70 -0.17
N ALA A 17 -7.76 -5.61 0.75
CA ALA A 17 -8.10 -4.36 1.43
C ALA A 17 -6.94 -3.83 2.28
N ILE A 18 -6.34 -4.68 3.11
CA ILE A 18 -5.22 -4.31 3.99
C ILE A 18 -4.00 -3.91 3.17
N HIS A 19 -3.66 -4.68 2.14
CA HIS A 19 -2.57 -4.33 1.22
C HIS A 19 -2.80 -2.95 0.58
N ASN A 20 -3.99 -2.70 0.03
CA ASN A 20 -4.29 -1.43 -0.64
C ASN A 20 -4.27 -0.25 0.34
N ALA A 21 -4.79 -0.45 1.54
CA ALA A 21 -4.74 0.55 2.61
C ALA A 21 -3.29 0.87 3.01
N LEU A 22 -2.44 -0.15 3.17
CA LEU A 22 -1.02 0.03 3.48
C LEU A 22 -0.27 0.73 2.35
N GLN A 23 -0.47 0.32 1.10
CA GLN A 23 0.14 1.01 -0.05
C GLN A 23 -0.30 2.47 -0.13
N GLY A 24 -1.58 2.76 0.13
CA GLY A 24 -2.11 4.12 0.20
C GLY A 24 -1.45 4.94 1.31
N ALA A 25 -1.38 4.39 2.52
CA ALA A 25 -0.76 5.06 3.67
C ALA A 25 0.72 5.37 3.42
N VAL A 26 1.50 4.40 2.94
CA VAL A 26 2.92 4.59 2.59
C VAL A 26 3.08 5.66 1.51
N THR A 27 2.24 5.63 0.48
CA THR A 27 2.29 6.62 -0.62
C THR A 27 1.99 8.04 -0.10
N VAL A 28 0.98 8.18 0.76
CA VAL A 28 0.62 9.47 1.37
C VAL A 28 1.75 9.97 2.27
N ALA A 29 2.40 9.08 3.02
CA ALA A 29 3.49 9.45 3.89
C ALA A 29 4.75 9.88 3.12
N LEU A 30 5.10 9.18 2.04
CA LEU A 30 6.27 9.51 1.23
C LEU A 30 6.07 10.77 0.38
N ARG A 31 4.86 11.04 -0.12
CA ARG A 31 4.62 12.20 -1.01
C ARG A 31 4.80 13.56 -0.32
N GLU A 32 4.79 13.61 1.01
CA GLU A 32 4.93 14.88 1.75
C GLU A 32 6.29 15.53 1.49
N ALA A 33 7.35 14.72 1.35
CA ALA A 33 8.68 15.20 1.02
C ALA A 33 8.80 15.55 -0.48
N ASP A 34 8.44 14.60 -1.36
CA ASP A 34 8.35 14.79 -2.80
C ASP A 34 7.37 13.76 -3.38
N ILE A 35 6.46 14.20 -4.24
CA ILE A 35 5.53 13.29 -4.93
C ILE A 35 6.27 12.33 -5.87
N SER A 36 7.41 12.76 -6.44
CA SER A 36 8.21 11.97 -7.38
C SER A 36 8.85 10.75 -6.72
N ASP A 37 9.05 10.81 -5.40
CA ASP A 37 9.60 9.72 -4.60
C ASP A 37 8.71 8.49 -4.55
N THR A 38 7.43 8.65 -4.89
CA THR A 38 6.44 7.57 -4.94
C THR A 38 6.33 6.94 -6.33
N TRP A 39 6.96 7.52 -7.35
CA TRP A 39 6.82 7.09 -8.74
C TRP A 39 7.89 6.10 -9.16
N LYS A 40 7.62 5.32 -10.21
CA LYS A 40 8.66 4.56 -10.90
C LYS A 40 9.77 5.51 -11.36
N ASN A 41 11.03 5.13 -11.15
CA ASN A 41 12.20 5.94 -11.51
C ASN A 41 12.16 6.46 -12.96
N SER A 42 11.71 5.64 -13.91
CA SER A 42 11.58 6.06 -15.31
C SER A 42 10.51 7.15 -15.52
N HIS A 43 9.41 7.10 -14.76
CA HIS A 43 8.35 8.10 -14.83
C HIS A 43 8.76 9.39 -14.11
N ALA A 44 9.43 9.29 -12.95
CA ALA A 44 10.00 10.45 -12.26
C ALA A 44 10.98 11.23 -13.14
N LYS A 45 11.96 10.52 -13.74
CA LYS A 45 12.90 11.14 -14.68
C LYS A 45 12.22 11.76 -15.89
N LYS A 46 11.21 11.10 -16.46
CA LYS A 46 10.45 11.67 -17.59
C LYS A 46 9.69 12.93 -17.18
N TRP A 47 9.07 12.91 -16.00
CA TRP A 47 8.33 14.05 -15.47
C TRP A 47 9.25 15.26 -15.31
N GLU A 48 10.36 15.08 -14.60
CA GLU A 48 11.33 16.14 -14.32
C GLU A 48 11.96 16.72 -15.60
N ASN A 49 12.38 15.87 -16.53
CA ASN A 49 13.14 16.31 -17.70
C ASN A 49 12.27 16.73 -18.89
N VAL A 50 10.99 16.32 -18.93
CA VAL A 50 10.12 16.52 -20.11
C VAL A 50 8.79 17.14 -19.75
N GLU A 51 8.02 16.51 -18.86
CA GLU A 51 6.61 16.92 -18.64
C GLU A 51 6.51 18.24 -17.88
N LEU A 52 7.26 18.38 -16.78
CA LEU A 52 7.26 19.57 -15.94
C LEU A 52 7.78 20.82 -16.70
N PRO A 53 8.90 20.78 -17.45
CA PRO A 53 9.33 21.92 -18.27
C PRO A 53 8.27 22.36 -19.28
N LYS A 54 7.56 21.43 -19.93
CA LYS A 54 6.47 21.74 -20.88
C LYS A 54 5.27 22.38 -20.19
N GLN A 55 4.88 21.87 -19.01
CA GLN A 55 3.81 22.47 -18.22
C GLN A 55 4.16 23.91 -17.84
N LEU A 56 5.39 24.15 -17.36
CA LEU A 56 5.86 25.49 -17.00
C LEU A 56 5.90 26.43 -18.22
N ALA A 57 6.46 25.98 -19.34
CA ALA A 57 6.58 26.78 -20.57
C ALA A 57 5.23 27.18 -21.19
N THR A 58 4.17 26.40 -20.91
CA THR A 58 2.82 26.65 -21.44
C THR A 58 1.88 27.27 -20.41
N GLY A 59 2.38 27.68 -19.24
CA GLY A 59 1.54 28.18 -18.15
C GLY A 59 0.48 27.19 -17.68
N GLY A 60 0.76 25.89 -17.78
CA GLY A 60 -0.16 24.80 -17.39
C GLY A 60 -1.18 24.39 -18.46
N MET A 61 -1.16 24.98 -19.66
CA MET A 61 -2.05 24.55 -20.76
C MET A 61 -1.68 23.16 -21.31
N TYR A 62 -0.41 22.77 -21.23
CA TYR A 62 0.01 21.41 -21.55
C TYR A 62 -0.50 20.42 -20.49
N GLN A 63 -1.15 19.35 -20.95
CA GLN A 63 -1.54 18.22 -20.13
C GLN A 63 -0.80 16.97 -20.62
N PRO A 64 -0.06 16.28 -19.74
CA PRO A 64 0.64 15.06 -20.13
C PRO A 64 -0.37 13.96 -20.46
N ASP A 65 -0.12 13.23 -21.55
CA ASP A 65 -1.02 12.16 -22.02
C ASP A 65 -1.13 10.99 -21.04
N LYS A 66 -0.15 10.85 -20.14
CA LYS A 66 -0.10 9.80 -19.12
C LYS A 66 0.47 10.35 -17.82
N PHE A 67 -0.21 10.07 -16.72
CA PHE A 67 0.30 10.36 -15.40
C PHE A 67 1.37 9.35 -14.96
N PRO A 68 2.31 9.77 -14.08
CA PRO A 68 3.27 8.88 -13.47
C PRO A 68 2.60 7.68 -12.78
N GLN A 69 3.25 6.52 -12.86
CA GLN A 69 2.82 5.32 -12.14
C GLN A 69 3.58 5.23 -10.83
N LEU A 70 2.90 4.78 -9.78
CA LEU A 70 3.56 4.46 -8.50
C LEU A 70 4.64 3.39 -8.69
N ASN A 71 5.68 3.46 -7.85
CA ASN A 71 6.67 2.40 -7.77
C ASN A 71 6.05 1.11 -7.21
N VAL A 72 6.78 0.01 -7.30
CA VAL A 72 6.33 -1.27 -6.75
C VAL A 72 6.15 -1.18 -5.24
N PHE A 73 5.17 -1.90 -4.71
CA PHE A 73 4.75 -1.80 -3.31
C PHE A 73 5.91 -2.01 -2.32
N MET A 74 6.73 -3.05 -2.52
CA MET A 74 7.84 -3.33 -1.60
C MET A 74 8.91 -2.25 -1.60
N ASP A 75 9.20 -1.63 -2.75
CA ASP A 75 10.15 -0.50 -2.81
C ASP A 75 9.62 0.72 -2.05
N LEU A 76 8.31 1.00 -2.18
CA LEU A 76 7.67 2.07 -1.42
C LEU A 76 7.69 1.77 0.08
N TYR A 77 7.36 0.53 0.45
CA TYR A 77 7.38 0.08 1.84
C TYR A 77 8.78 0.23 2.44
N ASP A 78 9.80 -0.32 1.77
CA ASP A 78 11.18 -0.25 2.23
C ASP A 78 11.64 1.20 2.34
N LYS A 79 11.35 2.03 1.35
CA LYS A 79 11.70 3.46 1.38
C LYS A 79 11.13 4.20 2.60
N TYR A 80 9.92 3.84 3.03
CA TYR A 80 9.33 4.45 4.22
C TYR A 80 9.87 3.84 5.53
N PHE A 81 9.99 2.51 5.59
CA PHE A 81 10.26 1.80 6.85
C PHE A 81 11.74 1.58 7.17
N ASN A 82 12.66 1.71 6.20
CA ASN A 82 14.08 1.37 6.34
C ASN A 82 14.72 1.91 7.63
N ASP A 83 14.33 3.12 8.04
CA ASP A 83 14.88 3.80 9.22
C ASP A 83 13.82 4.17 10.27
N LYS A 84 12.56 3.73 10.11
CA LYS A 84 11.44 4.18 10.96
C LYS A 84 10.95 3.14 11.96
N CYS A 85 10.97 1.85 11.62
CA CYS A 85 10.39 0.83 12.50
C CYS A 85 11.00 -0.56 12.27
N ASN A 86 11.70 -1.07 13.29
CA ASN A 86 12.26 -2.43 13.27
C ASN A 86 11.33 -3.48 13.89
N SER A 87 10.20 -3.06 14.49
CA SER A 87 9.26 -3.99 15.12
C SER A 87 8.21 -4.56 14.16
N ILE A 88 8.16 -4.08 12.93
CA ILE A 88 7.27 -4.60 11.89
C ILE A 88 8.03 -5.64 11.07
N ASP A 89 7.49 -6.84 11.00
CA ASP A 89 8.07 -7.95 10.27
C ASP A 89 7.92 -7.76 8.75
N ARG A 90 9.03 -7.41 8.10
CA ARG A 90 9.08 -7.21 6.64
C ARG A 90 8.69 -8.47 5.85
N GLU A 91 9.01 -9.67 6.34
CA GLU A 91 8.70 -10.92 5.63
C GLU A 91 7.18 -11.13 5.55
N ARG A 92 6.45 -10.78 6.61
CA ARG A 92 4.99 -10.83 6.63
C ARG A 92 4.37 -9.81 5.68
N ILE A 93 4.97 -8.63 5.53
CA ILE A 93 4.52 -7.62 4.55
C ILE A 93 4.78 -8.09 3.11
N GLU A 94 5.92 -8.71 2.86
CA GLU A 94 6.23 -9.32 1.56
C GLU A 94 5.22 -10.42 1.21
N ASN A 95 4.87 -11.26 2.20
CA ASN A 95 3.85 -12.28 2.06
C ASN A 95 2.47 -11.68 1.79
N LEU A 96 2.08 -10.61 2.49
CA LEU A 96 0.83 -9.88 2.21
C LEU A 96 0.76 -9.43 0.74
N ASN A 97 1.84 -8.85 0.21
CA ASN A 97 1.93 -8.44 -1.19
C ASN A 97 1.87 -9.63 -2.16
N LYS A 98 2.59 -10.72 -1.87
CA LYS A 98 2.56 -11.94 -2.67
C LYS A 98 1.14 -12.51 -2.78
N HIS A 99 0.47 -12.72 -1.65
CA HIS A 99 -0.88 -13.27 -1.61
C HIS A 99 -1.88 -12.34 -2.30
N ARG A 100 -1.75 -11.02 -2.12
CA ARG A 100 -2.57 -10.05 -2.88
C ARG A 100 -2.39 -10.24 -4.38
N ASN A 101 -1.15 -10.35 -4.87
CA ASN A 101 -0.88 -10.56 -6.29
C ASN A 101 -1.42 -11.91 -6.81
N GLU A 102 -1.33 -12.97 -6.01
CA GLU A 102 -1.93 -14.26 -6.34
C GLU A 102 -3.46 -14.20 -6.41
N PHE A 103 -4.12 -13.45 -5.51
CA PHE A 103 -5.58 -13.34 -5.47
C PHE A 103 -6.18 -12.48 -6.58
N ILE A 104 -5.48 -11.42 -7.03
CA ILE A 104 -5.96 -10.60 -8.16
C ILE A 104 -5.82 -11.32 -9.51
N HIS A 105 -4.88 -12.25 -9.61
CA HIS A 105 -4.70 -13.11 -10.77
C HIS A 105 -5.46 -14.41 -10.50
N PHE A 106 -6.78 -14.40 -10.71
CA PHE A 106 -7.71 -15.54 -10.53
C PHE A 106 -7.15 -16.84 -11.14
N ASN A 107 -6.31 -17.55 -10.40
CA ASN A 107 -5.61 -18.76 -10.82
C ASN A 107 -6.32 -19.98 -10.24
N THR A 108 -6.37 -21.05 -11.02
CA THR A 108 -7.33 -22.15 -10.86
C THR A 108 -7.03 -23.11 -9.70
N ASP A 109 -5.91 -22.99 -8.98
CA ASP A 109 -5.43 -24.05 -8.07
C ASP A 109 -4.82 -23.62 -6.70
N TYR A 110 -4.92 -22.35 -6.27
CA TYR A 110 -4.23 -21.88 -5.05
C TYR A 110 -5.14 -21.77 -3.82
N LEU A 111 -5.60 -22.91 -3.26
CA LEU A 111 -6.42 -22.91 -2.04
C LEU A 111 -5.85 -23.69 -0.85
N SER A 112 -4.67 -24.30 -0.96
CA SER A 112 -3.95 -24.79 0.23
C SER A 112 -3.11 -23.67 0.84
N ILE A 113 -3.77 -22.61 1.29
CA ILE A 113 -3.08 -21.51 1.96
C ILE A 113 -3.10 -21.77 3.46
N GLU A 114 -1.96 -21.59 4.09
CA GLU A 114 -1.86 -21.64 5.54
C GLU A 114 -2.59 -20.42 6.14
N LYS A 115 -3.85 -20.62 6.51
CA LYS A 115 -4.77 -19.56 6.97
C LYS A 115 -4.17 -18.71 8.08
N GLN A 116 -3.43 -19.33 9.00
CA GLN A 116 -2.78 -18.63 10.09
C GLN A 116 -1.73 -17.63 9.58
N TRP A 117 -0.95 -18.01 8.57
CA TRP A 117 0.09 -17.15 8.03
C TRP A 117 -0.50 -15.94 7.28
N ILE A 118 -1.65 -16.11 6.60
CA ILE A 118 -2.38 -14.96 6.04
C ILE A 118 -2.85 -14.04 7.16
N ILE A 119 -3.45 -14.58 8.22
CA ILE A 119 -3.94 -13.78 9.35
C ILE A 119 -2.79 -12.99 9.99
N ASP A 120 -1.64 -13.63 10.19
CA ASP A 120 -0.46 -12.98 10.75
C ASP A 120 0.07 -11.88 9.82
N SER A 121 0.04 -12.10 8.50
CA SER A 121 0.43 -11.08 7.50
C SER A 121 -0.54 -9.90 7.47
N CYS A 122 -1.84 -10.16 7.61
CA CYS A 122 -2.88 -9.13 7.75
C CYS A 122 -2.69 -8.32 9.03
N ARG A 123 -2.41 -8.98 10.17
CA ARG A 123 -2.13 -8.33 11.44
C ARG A 123 -0.91 -7.43 11.33
N GLU A 124 0.17 -7.91 10.73
CA GLU A 124 1.37 -7.12 10.48
C GLU A 124 1.09 -5.90 9.60
N GLY A 125 0.28 -6.06 8.54
CA GLY A 125 -0.15 -4.97 7.68
C GLY A 125 -0.95 -3.89 8.45
N ILE A 126 -1.84 -4.30 9.35
CA ILE A 126 -2.60 -3.39 10.21
C ILE A 126 -1.67 -2.66 11.20
N GLU A 127 -0.67 -3.34 11.76
CA GLU A 127 0.35 -2.70 12.61
C GLU A 127 1.16 -1.66 11.83
N ALA A 128 1.56 -1.98 10.59
CA ALA A 128 2.26 -1.04 9.72
C ALA A 128 1.42 0.21 9.39
N ILE A 129 0.13 0.03 9.05
CA ILE A 129 -0.79 1.16 8.84
C ILE A 129 -0.92 1.98 10.12
N SER A 130 -1.07 1.31 11.27
CA SER A 130 -1.21 1.98 12.56
C SER A 130 0.01 2.83 12.91
N HIS A 131 1.20 2.32 12.63
CA HIS A 131 2.45 3.05 12.78
C HIS A 131 2.47 4.30 11.90
N ILE A 132 2.19 4.17 10.60
CA ILE A 132 2.15 5.32 9.68
C ILE A 132 1.14 6.37 10.15
N VAL A 133 -0.08 5.96 10.49
CA VAL A 133 -1.12 6.91 10.93
C VAL A 133 -0.69 7.66 12.19
N LYS A 134 -0.01 6.98 13.11
CA LYS A 134 0.47 7.58 14.37
C LYS A 134 1.61 8.56 14.14
N GLU A 135 2.63 8.17 13.36
CA GLU A 135 3.81 9.00 13.10
C GLU A 135 3.46 10.18 12.18
N GLU A 136 2.61 9.97 11.19
CA GLU A 136 2.22 10.99 10.20
C GLU A 136 0.85 11.60 10.52
N LYS A 137 0.53 11.78 11.80
CA LYS A 137 -0.78 12.26 12.28
C LYS A 137 -1.25 13.52 11.54
N GLN A 138 -0.34 14.43 11.20
CA GLN A 138 -0.68 15.66 10.47
C GLN A 138 -1.30 15.39 9.10
N LEU A 139 -0.94 14.29 8.43
CA LEU A 139 -1.45 13.95 7.10
C LEU A 139 -2.91 13.47 7.13
N PHE A 140 -3.37 12.96 8.27
CA PHE A 140 -4.74 12.47 8.46
C PHE A 140 -5.67 13.52 9.08
N GLY A 141 -5.14 14.61 9.62
CA GLY A 141 -5.90 15.77 10.07
C GLY A 141 -7.11 15.42 10.94
N ASN A 142 -8.29 15.86 10.52
CA ASN A 142 -9.56 15.64 11.24
C ASN A 142 -10.02 14.17 11.21
N GLU A 143 -9.51 13.36 10.28
CA GLU A 143 -9.88 11.95 10.15
C GLU A 143 -9.01 11.04 11.04
N TYR A 144 -7.96 11.57 11.67
CA TYR A 144 -7.03 10.77 12.48
C TYR A 144 -7.74 9.91 13.53
N ASN A 145 -8.68 10.49 14.31
CA ASN A 145 -9.40 9.74 15.34
C ASN A 145 -10.28 8.63 14.74
N PHE A 146 -10.89 8.90 13.58
CA PHE A 146 -11.67 7.91 12.85
C PHE A 146 -10.79 6.74 12.39
N PHE A 147 -9.60 7.02 11.83
CA PHE A 147 -8.65 5.99 11.45
C PHE A 147 -8.16 5.18 12.65
N GLN A 148 -7.89 5.80 13.79
CA GLN A 148 -7.48 5.09 15.00
C GLN A 148 -8.55 4.12 15.50
N GLU A 149 -9.83 4.50 15.51
CA GLU A 149 -10.91 3.60 15.90
C GLU A 149 -11.08 2.44 14.90
N ILE A 150 -11.04 2.71 13.60
CA ILE A 150 -11.08 1.63 12.58
C ILE A 150 -9.92 0.66 12.75
N LEU A 151 -8.71 1.15 12.97
CA LEU A 151 -7.54 0.29 13.16
C LEU A 151 -7.66 -0.56 14.42
N LYS A 152 -8.18 0.01 15.51
CA LYS A 152 -8.46 -0.72 16.74
C LYS A 152 -9.49 -1.82 16.53
N GLU A 153 -10.58 -1.54 15.81
CA GLU A 153 -11.57 -2.56 15.44
C GLU A 153 -10.97 -3.65 14.54
N ALA A 154 -10.14 -3.27 13.57
CA ALA A 154 -9.48 -4.21 12.66
C ALA A 154 -8.56 -5.18 13.43
N LYS A 155 -7.75 -4.67 14.38
CA LYS A 155 -6.87 -5.48 15.23
C LYS A 155 -7.62 -6.52 16.07
N GLN A 156 -8.87 -6.25 16.45
CA GLN A 156 -9.68 -7.21 17.21
C GLN A 156 -10.21 -8.37 16.36
N LYS A 157 -10.15 -8.24 15.03
CA LYS A 157 -10.70 -9.20 14.06
C LYS A 157 -9.62 -10.07 13.41
N VAL A 158 -8.33 -9.81 13.67
CA VAL A 158 -7.18 -10.56 13.13
C VAL A 158 -6.34 -11.22 14.20
#